data_AF-A0A9W6YY95-F1
#
_entry.id   AF-A0A9W6YY95-F1
#
_cell.length_a   1.000
_cell.length_b   1.000
_cell.length_c   1.000
_cell.angle_alpha   90.00
_cell.angle_beta   90.00
_cell.angle_gamma   90.00
#
_symmetry.space_group_name_H-M   'P 1'
#
loop_
_entity.id
_entity.type
_entity.pdbx_description
1 polymer ?
#
loop_
_entity_poly.entity_id
_entity_poly.type
_entity_poly.pdbx_seq_one_letter_code
_entity_poly.pdbx_strand_id
1 'polypeptide(L)'
;MVAKFTLKSRSNLFLWSMEVVTGFFFESMRAPEDDVIIEFTLDSEASSKYDDFIWAVVTKDKMNRYREENYFLSLTRTAESPKLPLEFVFMNEVPEMNDVLYHKKMRSVLEESKSFLKFIAITDLQSEKPLNVSEYKPEKKVIVELSIPKSDAERKALTGLFDFLLNDYIDYVVEKATFRPELTKKCKKTREVQLSKLKKIEEETKKEDLANKKIEEQKKLKEKMTPEELRKLEKKQKERRERRQMNKQKVRM
;
A
#
# COMPACT_ATOMS: atom_id res chain seq x y z
N MET A 1 4.86 17.23 9.87
CA MET A 1 3.79 16.39 10.45
C MET A 1 2.49 16.70 9.76
N VAL A 2 1.81 15.68 9.24
CA VAL A 2 0.45 15.79 8.66
C VAL A 2 -0.47 14.90 9.48
N ALA A 3 -1.60 15.43 9.95
CA ALA A 3 -2.59 14.67 10.69
C ALA A 3 -3.91 14.64 9.90
N LYS A 4 -4.41 13.44 9.63
CA LYS A 4 -5.69 13.19 8.94
C LYS A 4 -6.67 12.57 9.91
N PHE A 5 -7.77 13.28 10.16
CA PHE A 5 -8.86 12.82 11.01
C PHE A 5 -9.98 12.25 10.15
N THR A 6 -10.37 11.02 10.43
CA THR A 6 -11.55 10.37 9.86
C THR A 6 -12.59 10.29 10.96
N LEU A 7 -13.66 11.07 10.84
CA LEU A 7 -14.71 11.16 11.86
C LEU A 7 -16.01 10.51 11.37
N LYS A 8 -16.77 9.94 12.29
CA LYS A 8 -18.11 9.43 11.99
C LYS A 8 -19.02 10.57 11.55
N SER A 9 -19.92 10.30 10.59
CA SER A 9 -20.96 11.24 10.16
C SER A 9 -22.07 11.36 11.22
N ARG A 10 -21.78 12.04 12.34
CA ARG A 10 -22.72 12.23 13.47
C ARG A 10 -23.89 13.16 13.12
N SER A 11 -23.76 13.96 12.07
CA SER A 11 -24.80 14.91 11.62
C SER A 11 -25.97 14.24 10.89
N ASN A 12 -25.78 13.04 10.33
CA ASN A 12 -26.82 12.28 9.66
C ASN A 12 -27.12 11.00 10.44
N LEU A 13 -28.01 11.12 11.42
CA LEU A 13 -28.36 10.04 12.35
C LEU A 13 -28.88 8.78 11.64
N PHE A 14 -29.61 8.95 10.52
CA PHE A 14 -30.11 7.86 9.70
C PHE A 14 -28.99 7.13 8.96
N LEU A 15 -28.06 7.87 8.37
CA LEU A 15 -26.89 7.28 7.72
C LEU A 15 -26.00 6.55 8.73
N TRP A 16 -25.76 7.16 9.90
CA TRP A 16 -24.99 6.56 10.97
C TRP A 16 -25.64 5.26 11.50
N SER A 17 -26.95 5.26 11.72
CA SER A 17 -27.64 4.03 12.17
C SER A 17 -27.66 2.95 11.09
N MET A 18 -27.86 3.32 9.83
CA MET A 18 -27.76 2.41 8.69
C MET A 18 -26.37 1.79 8.59
N GLU A 19 -25.30 2.59 8.68
CA GLU A 19 -23.91 2.12 8.64
C GLU A 19 -23.59 1.19 9.82
N VAL A 20 -24.10 1.48 11.02
CA VAL A 20 -23.91 0.61 12.19
C VAL A 20 -24.63 -0.72 12.02
N VAL A 21 -25.88 -0.70 11.55
CA VAL A 21 -26.67 -1.93 11.33
C VAL A 21 -26.04 -2.74 10.19
N THR A 22 -25.75 -2.11 9.06
CA THR A 22 -25.12 -2.82 7.92
C THR A 22 -23.74 -3.37 8.28
N GLY A 23 -22.92 -2.63 9.03
CA GLY A 23 -21.62 -3.13 9.50
C GLY A 23 -21.70 -4.28 10.51
N PHE A 24 -22.85 -4.49 11.15
CA PHE A 24 -23.09 -5.67 11.98
C PHE A 24 -23.47 -6.91 11.16
N PHE A 25 -24.16 -6.73 10.03
CA PHE A 25 -24.66 -7.83 9.18
C PHE A 25 -23.74 -8.17 8.00
N PHE A 26 -22.92 -7.24 7.54
CA PHE A 26 -22.02 -7.41 6.40
C PHE A 26 -20.59 -7.09 6.84
N GLU A 27 -19.72 -8.12 6.94
CA GLU A 27 -18.29 -7.93 7.22
C GLU A 27 -17.59 -7.03 6.19
N SER A 28 -18.13 -6.92 4.97
CA SER A 28 -17.61 -6.06 3.92
C SER A 28 -17.91 -4.57 4.13
N MET A 29 -18.86 -4.23 5.02
CA MET A 29 -19.20 -2.85 5.37
C MET A 29 -18.77 -2.54 6.80
N ARG A 30 -18.12 -1.40 6.96
CA ARG A 30 -17.39 -1.06 8.19
C ARG A 30 -18.32 -0.33 9.14
N ALA A 31 -18.27 -0.67 10.43
CA ALA A 31 -18.77 0.23 11.45
C ALA A 31 -17.93 1.51 11.41
N PRO A 32 -18.55 2.71 11.35
CA PRO A 32 -17.81 3.95 11.26
C PRO A 32 -17.03 4.12 12.58
N GLU A 33 -15.71 4.34 12.50
CA GLU A 33 -14.79 4.55 13.62
C GLU A 33 -14.16 5.95 13.53
N ASP A 34 -13.86 6.55 14.69
CA ASP A 34 -13.16 7.83 14.73
C ASP A 34 -11.66 7.56 14.82
N ASP A 35 -10.94 7.87 13.75
CA ASP A 35 -9.54 7.48 13.56
C ASP A 35 -8.67 8.68 13.19
N VAL A 36 -7.41 8.62 13.60
CA VAL A 36 -6.39 9.62 13.32
C VAL A 36 -5.17 8.93 12.74
N ILE A 37 -4.76 9.39 11.55
CA ILE A 37 -3.50 9.00 10.92
C ILE A 37 -2.55 10.18 11.04
N ILE A 38 -1.38 9.96 11.63
CA ILE A 38 -0.34 10.97 11.75
C ILE A 38 0.88 10.51 10.97
N GLU A 39 1.30 11.33 10.02
CA GLU A 39 2.50 11.12 9.22
C GLU A 39 3.59 12.11 9.63
N PHE A 40 4.75 11.59 10.03
CA PHE A 40 5.97 12.33 10.28
C PHE A 40 6.91 12.16 9.09
N THR A 41 7.07 13.24 8.35
CA THR A 41 8.11 13.37 7.32
C THR A 41 9.40 13.83 7.99
N LEU A 42 10.50 13.17 7.65
CA LEU A 42 11.82 13.49 8.17
C LEU A 42 12.58 14.37 7.18
N ASP A 43 13.46 15.19 7.72
CA ASP A 43 14.35 16.06 6.97
C ASP A 43 15.20 15.24 5.99
N SER A 44 15.66 15.85 4.90
CA SER A 44 16.54 15.17 3.93
C SER A 44 17.83 14.66 4.58
N GLU A 45 18.38 15.39 5.54
CA GLU A 45 19.58 14.98 6.28
C GLU A 45 19.31 13.74 7.14
N ALA A 46 18.25 13.74 7.95
CA ALA A 46 17.88 12.59 8.78
C ALA A 46 17.51 11.37 7.92
N SER A 47 16.75 11.58 6.84
CA SER A 47 16.35 10.54 5.89
C SER A 47 17.54 9.89 5.18
N SER A 48 18.67 10.58 5.04
CA SER A 48 19.87 10.04 4.39
C SER A 48 20.72 9.14 5.30
N LYS A 49 20.52 9.20 6.63
CA LYS A 49 21.37 8.51 7.62
C LYS A 49 21.05 7.03 7.78
N TYR A 50 19.86 6.58 7.37
CA TYR A 50 19.41 5.21 7.57
C TYR A 50 18.91 4.55 6.27
N ASP A 51 18.75 3.23 6.26
CA ASP A 51 18.41 2.46 5.05
C ASP A 51 16.93 2.57 4.64
N ASP A 52 16.59 2.11 3.44
CA ASP A 52 15.20 1.99 2.98
C ASP A 52 14.61 0.64 3.46
N PHE A 53 13.54 0.69 4.26
CA PHE A 53 12.90 -0.49 4.81
C PHE A 53 11.44 -0.24 5.21
N ILE A 54 10.70 -1.33 5.39
CA ILE A 54 9.37 -1.32 6.02
C ILE A 54 9.44 -2.10 7.32
N TRP A 55 9.04 -1.45 8.40
CA TRP A 55 8.90 -2.06 9.72
C TRP A 55 7.70 -1.46 10.43
N ALA A 56 6.91 -2.29 11.10
CA ALA A 56 5.74 -1.83 11.83
C ALA A 56 5.45 -2.72 13.04
N VAL A 57 4.76 -2.13 14.01
CA VAL A 57 4.07 -2.83 15.10
C VAL A 57 2.58 -2.61 14.89
N VAL A 58 1.84 -3.70 14.81
CA VAL A 58 0.41 -3.68 14.42
C VAL A 58 -0.40 -4.48 15.43
N THR A 59 -1.62 -4.03 15.74
CA THR A 59 -2.56 -4.82 16.56
C THR A 59 -3.10 -6.02 15.79
N LYS A 60 -3.21 -7.16 16.47
CA LYS A 60 -3.65 -8.43 15.87
C LYS A 60 -5.12 -8.41 15.41
N ASP A 61 -5.97 -7.69 16.13
CA ASP A 61 -7.43 -7.66 15.91
C ASP A 61 -7.81 -7.25 14.47
N LYS A 62 -7.16 -6.21 13.94
CA LYS A 62 -7.46 -5.65 12.61
C LYS A 62 -6.27 -5.73 11.64
N MET A 63 -5.33 -6.63 11.89
CA MET A 63 -4.09 -6.75 11.11
C MET A 63 -4.33 -6.93 9.60
N ASN A 64 -5.28 -7.80 9.22
CA ASN A 64 -5.59 -8.05 7.81
C ASN A 64 -6.16 -6.79 7.14
N ARG A 65 -7.02 -6.04 7.85
CA ARG A 65 -7.55 -4.76 7.38
C ARG A 65 -6.41 -3.77 7.12
N TYR A 66 -5.46 -3.63 8.04
CA TYR A 66 -4.35 -2.70 7.85
C TYR A 66 -3.45 -3.08 6.66
N ARG A 67 -3.30 -4.37 6.36
CA ARG A 67 -2.59 -4.85 5.15
C ARG A 67 -3.27 -4.45 3.84
N GLU A 68 -4.61 -4.44 3.84
CA GLU A 68 -5.39 -4.07 2.66
C GLU A 68 -5.41 -2.56 2.46
N GLU A 69 -5.55 -1.80 3.54
CA GLU A 69 -5.60 -0.33 3.50
C GLU A 69 -4.24 0.31 3.23
N ASN A 70 -3.15 -0.32 3.69
CA ASN A 70 -1.80 0.20 3.57
C ASN A 70 -0.96 -0.70 2.67
N TYR A 71 -0.67 -0.21 1.46
CA TYR A 71 0.14 -0.93 0.47
C TYR A 71 1.48 -1.39 1.03
N PHE A 72 2.18 -0.55 1.81
CA PHE A 72 3.45 -0.93 2.41
C PHE A 72 3.33 -2.13 3.37
N LEU A 73 2.26 -2.22 4.17
CA LEU A 73 2.04 -3.36 5.08
C LEU A 73 1.80 -4.65 4.31
N SER A 74 1.17 -4.59 3.13
CA SER A 74 0.95 -5.76 2.27
C SER A 74 2.24 -6.46 1.82
N LEU A 75 3.38 -5.76 1.87
CA LEU A 75 4.70 -6.27 1.46
C LEU A 75 5.46 -6.97 2.60
N THR A 76 4.96 -6.85 3.83
CA THR A 76 5.66 -7.34 5.03
C THR A 76 5.18 -8.72 5.46
N ARG A 77 5.97 -9.34 6.34
CA ARG A 77 5.68 -10.61 7.01
C ARG A 77 5.47 -10.36 8.49
N THR A 78 4.61 -11.16 9.09
CA THR A 78 4.35 -11.16 10.53
C THR A 78 5.41 -11.96 11.27
N ALA A 79 5.91 -11.38 12.35
CA ALA A 79 6.79 -12.03 13.30
C ALA A 79 6.27 -11.80 14.73
N GLU A 80 5.86 -12.86 15.41
CA GLU A 80 5.52 -12.80 16.82
C GLU A 80 6.79 -12.77 17.67
N SER A 81 6.73 -12.07 18.80
CA SER A 81 7.89 -11.92 19.68
C SER A 81 7.45 -11.71 21.13
N PRO A 82 8.12 -12.31 22.12
CA PRO A 82 7.86 -12.06 23.53
C PRO A 82 8.27 -10.64 23.98
N LYS A 83 8.91 -9.87 23.10
CA LYS A 83 9.30 -8.47 23.32
C LYS A 83 8.10 -7.52 23.27
N LEU A 84 7.00 -7.93 22.64
CA LEU A 84 5.76 -7.16 22.50
C LEU A 84 4.67 -7.67 23.45
N PRO A 85 3.68 -6.84 23.79
CA PRO A 85 2.42 -7.31 24.37
C PRO A 85 1.70 -8.29 23.43
N LEU A 86 0.81 -9.10 23.97
CA LEU A 86 0.13 -10.19 23.25
C LEU A 86 -0.75 -9.68 22.11
N GLU A 87 -1.26 -8.47 22.25
CA GLU A 87 -2.15 -7.77 21.34
C GLU A 87 -1.43 -7.27 20.08
N PHE A 88 -0.09 -7.21 20.09
CA PHE A 88 0.71 -6.66 19.00
C PHE A 88 1.57 -7.72 18.32
N VAL A 89 1.94 -7.43 17.08
CA VAL A 89 2.84 -8.26 16.27
C VAL A 89 3.78 -7.36 15.46
N PHE A 90 5.01 -7.81 15.22
CA PHE A 90 5.90 -7.13 14.29
C PHE A 90 5.50 -7.46 12.86
N MET A 91 5.52 -6.45 12.01
CA MET A 91 5.35 -6.57 10.57
C MET A 91 6.56 -5.96 9.89
N ASN A 92 7.40 -6.79 9.29
CA ASN A 92 8.65 -6.36 8.69
C ASN A 92 8.95 -7.14 7.41
N GLU A 93 9.89 -6.65 6.62
CA GLU A 93 10.35 -7.40 5.45
C GLU A 93 11.32 -8.52 5.83
N VAL A 94 12.11 -8.28 6.87
CA VAL A 94 13.16 -9.18 7.33
C VAL A 94 13.12 -9.26 8.87
N PRO A 95 12.95 -10.45 9.47
CA PRO A 95 12.80 -10.61 10.91
C PRO A 95 13.93 -10.01 11.75
N GLU A 96 15.16 -10.07 11.25
CA GLU A 96 16.37 -9.58 11.92
C GLU A 96 16.32 -8.07 12.21
N MET A 97 15.46 -7.30 11.52
CA MET A 97 15.23 -5.88 11.80
C MET A 97 14.67 -5.64 13.20
N ASN A 98 13.93 -6.61 13.75
CA ASN A 98 13.31 -6.47 15.06
C ASN A 98 14.34 -6.30 16.18
N ASP A 99 15.52 -6.91 16.06
CA ASP A 99 16.55 -6.78 17.09
C ASP A 99 17.23 -5.41 17.08
N VAL A 100 17.28 -4.78 15.90
CA VAL A 100 17.86 -3.44 15.72
C VAL A 100 16.86 -2.36 16.13
N LEU A 101 15.61 -2.47 15.66
CA LEU A 101 14.61 -1.42 15.81
C LEU A 101 13.83 -1.50 17.12
N TYR A 102 13.90 -2.62 17.85
CA TYR A 102 13.22 -2.72 19.13
C TYR A 102 13.87 -1.83 20.20
N HIS A 103 13.06 -0.94 20.77
CA HIS A 103 13.46 -0.11 21.89
C HIS A 103 12.93 -0.67 23.22
N LYS A 104 13.73 -0.61 24.30
CA LYS A 104 13.38 -1.21 25.61
C LYS A 104 12.09 -0.63 26.23
N LYS A 105 11.85 0.68 26.06
CA LYS A 105 10.62 1.36 26.52
C LYS A 105 9.38 1.02 25.70
N MET A 106 9.55 0.40 24.52
CA MET A 106 8.43 0.16 23.61
C MET A 106 7.36 -0.75 24.23
N ARG A 107 7.77 -1.79 24.98
CA ARG A 107 6.80 -2.72 25.58
C ARG A 107 5.84 -2.04 26.56
N SER A 108 6.36 -1.19 27.46
CA SER A 108 5.51 -0.50 28.44
C SER A 108 4.57 0.49 27.76
N VAL A 109 5.07 1.24 26.78
CA VAL A 109 4.27 2.22 26.04
C VAL A 109 3.18 1.54 25.22
N LEU A 110 3.46 0.39 24.60
CA LEU A 110 2.46 -0.39 23.86
C LEU A 110 1.40 -1.00 24.79
N GLU A 111 1.78 -1.42 25.99
CA GLU A 111 0.83 -1.95 26.98
C GLU A 111 -0.18 -0.87 27.41
N GLU A 112 0.28 0.36 27.64
CA GLU A 112 -0.57 1.49 28.01
C GLU A 112 -1.45 1.99 26.85
N SER A 113 -0.99 1.81 25.61
CA SER A 113 -1.68 2.31 24.41
C SER A 113 -2.54 1.28 23.69
N LYS A 114 -2.64 0.04 24.21
CA LYS A 114 -3.34 -1.07 23.55
C LYS A 114 -4.82 -0.83 23.23
N SER A 115 -5.50 0.07 23.95
CA SER A 115 -6.93 0.33 23.74
C SER A 115 -7.21 1.23 22.52
N PHE A 116 -6.23 2.03 22.08
CA PHE A 116 -6.43 3.02 21.02
C PHE A 116 -5.39 2.95 19.90
N LEU A 117 -4.19 2.42 20.16
CA LEU A 117 -3.15 2.30 19.15
C LEU A 117 -3.50 1.19 18.16
N LYS A 118 -3.46 1.52 16.86
CA LYS A 118 -3.71 0.54 15.80
C LYS A 118 -2.41 0.02 15.22
N PHE A 119 -1.55 0.94 14.77
CA PHE A 119 -0.19 0.60 14.38
C PHE A 119 0.76 1.78 14.45
N ILE A 120 2.05 1.44 14.53
CA ILE A 120 3.19 2.34 14.31
C ILE A 120 4.00 1.72 13.19
N ALA A 121 4.27 2.47 12.14
CA ALA A 121 5.04 2.01 10.99
C ALA A 121 6.14 3.01 10.61
N ILE A 122 7.25 2.48 10.14
CA ILE A 122 8.35 3.19 9.52
C ILE A 122 8.47 2.61 8.11
N THR A 123 8.37 3.46 7.11
CA THR A 123 8.29 3.02 5.72
C THR A 123 8.97 4.03 4.80
N ASP A 124 9.59 3.51 3.75
CA ASP A 124 10.05 4.26 2.57
C ASP A 124 8.98 4.33 1.48
N LEU A 125 7.83 3.67 1.65
CA LEU A 125 6.77 3.57 0.66
C LEU A 125 5.50 4.33 1.06
N GLN A 126 4.72 4.68 0.04
CA GLN A 126 3.41 5.32 0.19
C GLN A 126 2.35 4.34 0.68
N SER A 127 1.32 4.88 1.34
CA SER A 127 0.17 4.12 1.86
C SER A 127 -0.72 3.60 0.72
N GLU A 128 -0.89 4.38 -0.34
CA GLU A 128 -1.64 3.98 -1.53
C GLU A 128 -0.74 3.24 -2.53
N LYS A 129 -1.31 2.26 -3.21
CA LYS A 129 -0.59 1.49 -4.23
C LYS A 129 -0.38 2.36 -5.47
N PRO A 130 0.86 2.57 -5.93
CA PRO A 130 1.12 3.36 -7.13
C PRO A 130 0.54 2.66 -8.35
N LEU A 131 -0.07 3.44 -9.24
CA LEU A 131 -0.65 2.93 -10.49
C LEU A 131 0.39 2.89 -11.61
N ASN A 132 1.33 3.83 -11.57
CA ASN A 132 2.36 4.02 -12.58
C ASN A 132 3.76 4.04 -11.97
N VAL A 133 4.78 3.76 -12.79
CA VAL A 133 6.18 3.80 -12.32
C VAL A 133 6.58 5.21 -11.85
N SER A 134 6.02 6.26 -12.45
CA SER A 134 6.31 7.66 -12.07
C SER A 134 5.80 8.05 -10.68
N GLU A 135 4.77 7.36 -10.19
CA GLU A 135 4.21 7.56 -8.84
C GLU A 135 4.99 6.78 -7.78
N TYR A 136 5.82 5.83 -8.20
CA TYR A 136 6.71 5.09 -7.32
C TYR A 136 7.88 5.99 -6.89
N LYS A 137 7.62 6.84 -5.90
CA LYS A 137 8.63 7.70 -5.26
C LYS A 137 8.81 7.26 -3.81
N PRO A 138 9.95 6.60 -3.49
CA PRO A 138 10.25 6.26 -2.12
C PRO A 138 10.41 7.54 -1.29
N GLU A 139 9.68 7.60 -0.19
CA GLU A 139 9.72 8.70 0.76
C GLU A 139 9.67 8.12 2.18
N LYS A 140 10.69 8.45 2.96
CA LYS A 140 10.85 7.97 4.32
C LYS A 140 9.93 8.71 5.27
N LYS A 141 9.05 7.97 5.94
CA LYS A 141 8.12 8.51 6.91
C LYS A 141 7.84 7.54 8.05
N VAL A 142 7.45 8.13 9.18
CA VAL A 142 6.87 7.40 10.31
C VAL A 142 5.37 7.66 10.31
N ILE A 143 4.58 6.60 10.35
CA ILE A 143 3.13 6.65 10.30
C ILE A 143 2.59 6.04 11.59
N VAL A 144 1.71 6.76 12.26
CA VAL A 144 0.99 6.27 13.43
C VAL A 144 -0.50 6.36 13.15
N GLU A 145 -1.19 5.25 13.27
CA GLU A 145 -2.65 5.22 13.24
C GLU A 145 -3.19 4.87 14.61
N LEU A 146 -4.15 5.67 15.07
CA LEU A 146 -4.78 5.54 16.38
C LEU A 146 -6.26 5.88 16.30
N SER A 147 -7.07 5.22 17.14
CA SER A 147 -8.44 5.64 17.41
C SER A 147 -8.45 6.78 18.42
N ILE A 148 -9.45 7.67 18.37
CA ILE A 148 -9.51 8.83 19.26
C ILE A 148 -9.70 8.38 20.73
N PRO A 149 -8.79 8.73 21.66
CA PRO A 149 -8.93 8.46 23.08
C PRO A 149 -10.19 9.06 23.69
N LYS A 150 -10.90 8.29 24.51
CA LYS A 150 -12.17 8.71 25.13
C LYS A 150 -12.04 8.99 26.62
N SER A 151 -11.14 8.28 27.31
CA SER A 151 -10.92 8.43 28.75
C SER A 151 -9.69 9.28 29.08
N ASP A 152 -9.66 9.85 30.29
CA ASP A 152 -8.49 10.62 30.74
C ASP A 152 -7.23 9.75 30.93
N ALA A 153 -7.40 8.47 31.23
CA ALA A 153 -6.29 7.52 31.27
C ALA A 153 -5.68 7.32 29.88
N GLU A 154 -6.52 7.12 28.85
CA GLU A 154 -6.04 7.00 27.46
C GLU A 154 -5.40 8.29 26.96
N ARG A 155 -5.89 9.46 27.37
CA ARG A 155 -5.26 10.74 27.02
C ARG A 155 -3.85 10.85 27.60
N LYS A 156 -3.64 10.43 28.85
CA LYS A 156 -2.32 10.38 29.47
C LYS A 156 -1.40 9.39 28.76
N ALA A 157 -1.92 8.21 28.42
CA ALA A 157 -1.17 7.21 27.66
C ALA A 157 -0.82 7.70 26.24
N LEU A 158 -1.70 8.48 25.60
CA LEU A 158 -1.42 9.12 24.31
C LEU A 158 -0.24 10.10 24.42
N THR A 159 -0.21 10.93 25.47
CA THR A 159 0.93 11.82 25.72
C THR A 159 2.21 11.02 25.91
N GLY A 160 2.20 9.98 26.74
CA GLY A 160 3.36 9.11 26.95
C GLY A 160 3.83 8.40 25.66
N LEU A 161 2.90 8.01 24.80
CA LEU A 161 3.20 7.43 23.49
C LEU A 161 3.95 8.44 22.59
N PHE A 162 3.46 9.67 22.48
CA PHE A 162 4.12 10.69 21.66
C PHE A 162 5.43 11.17 22.27
N ASP A 163 5.52 11.28 23.59
CA ASP A 163 6.77 11.60 24.27
C ASP A 163 7.84 10.55 23.96
N PHE A 164 7.49 9.27 24.01
CA PHE A 164 8.38 8.19 23.60
C PHE A 164 8.71 8.25 22.10
N LEU A 165 7.69 8.41 21.26
CA LEU A 165 7.86 8.39 19.80
C LEU A 165 8.79 9.51 19.32
N LEU A 166 8.51 10.74 19.76
CA LEU A 166 9.18 11.94 19.27
C LEU A 166 10.54 12.15 19.91
N ASN A 167 10.69 11.90 21.22
CA ASN A 167 11.93 12.24 21.92
C ASN A 167 12.94 11.08 21.98
N ASP A 168 12.48 9.83 21.94
CA ASP A 168 13.39 8.67 22.05
C ASP A 168 13.42 7.87 20.74
N TYR A 169 12.26 7.56 20.15
CA TYR A 169 12.18 6.50 19.15
C TYR A 169 12.63 6.93 17.77
N ILE A 170 12.22 8.11 17.29
CA ILE A 170 12.63 8.60 15.96
C ILE A 170 14.16 8.75 15.89
N ASP A 171 14.78 9.36 16.90
CA ASP A 171 16.23 9.50 16.97
C ASP A 171 16.94 8.15 17.04
N TYR A 172 16.40 7.21 17.82
CA TYR A 172 16.91 5.83 17.88
C TYR A 172 16.88 5.14 16.52
N VAL A 173 15.80 5.31 15.75
CA VAL A 173 15.68 4.75 14.40
C VAL A 173 16.72 5.36 13.47
N VAL A 174 16.85 6.69 13.46
CA VAL A 174 17.82 7.39 12.61
C VAL A 174 19.26 6.94 12.91
N GLU A 175 19.58 6.66 14.18
CA GLU A 175 20.90 6.19 14.59
C GLU A 175 21.15 4.70 14.31
N LYS A 176 20.16 3.85 14.50
CA LYS A 176 20.34 2.38 14.47
C LYS A 176 19.92 1.71 13.16
N ALA A 177 19.07 2.33 12.35
CA ALA A 177 18.48 1.69 11.17
C ALA A 177 19.41 1.66 9.94
N THR A 178 20.72 1.47 10.16
CA THR A 178 21.69 1.09 9.14
C THR A 178 21.94 -0.41 9.25
N PHE A 179 21.48 -1.17 8.26
CA PHE A 179 21.50 -2.63 8.32
C PHE A 179 22.73 -3.22 7.64
N ARG A 180 22.94 -4.52 7.88
CA ARG A 180 23.98 -5.28 7.14
C ARG A 180 23.59 -5.36 5.66
N PRO A 181 24.55 -5.40 4.73
CA PRO A 181 24.27 -5.42 3.29
C PRO A 181 23.30 -6.53 2.83
N GLU A 182 23.29 -7.68 3.51
CA GLU A 182 22.36 -8.78 3.24
C GLU A 182 20.89 -8.39 3.46
N LEU A 183 20.60 -7.63 4.52
CA LEU A 183 19.27 -7.11 4.85
C LEU A 183 18.84 -6.10 3.80
N THR A 184 19.70 -5.12 3.54
CA THR A 184 19.45 -4.06 2.55
C THR A 184 19.22 -4.65 1.16
N LYS A 185 19.92 -5.74 0.79
CA LYS A 185 19.70 -6.45 -0.48
C LYS A 185 18.33 -7.14 -0.56
N LYS A 186 17.86 -7.74 0.54
CA LYS A 186 16.49 -8.32 0.59
C LYS A 186 15.45 -7.22 0.40
N CYS A 187 15.60 -6.09 1.08
CA CYS A 187 14.74 -4.93 0.93
C CYS A 187 14.72 -4.41 -0.52
N LYS A 188 15.89 -4.15 -1.12
CA LYS A 188 15.99 -3.71 -2.52
C LYS A 188 15.32 -4.68 -3.49
N LYS A 189 15.51 -6.00 -3.28
CA LYS A 189 14.85 -7.03 -4.10
C LYS A 189 13.32 -6.95 -4.01
N THR A 190 12.75 -6.67 -2.83
CA THR A 190 11.30 -6.43 -2.69
C THR A 190 10.85 -5.27 -3.60
N ARG A 191 11.59 -4.14 -3.59
CA ARG A 191 11.27 -2.97 -4.43
C ARG A 191 11.38 -3.28 -5.92
N GLU A 192 12.45 -3.96 -6.33
CA GLU A 192 12.66 -4.38 -7.72
C GLU A 192 11.50 -5.26 -8.24
N VAL A 193 11.03 -6.21 -7.42
CA VAL A 193 9.88 -7.05 -7.77
C VAL A 193 8.62 -6.20 -7.97
N GLN A 194 8.36 -5.23 -7.10
CA GLN A 194 7.19 -4.34 -7.25
C GLN A 194 7.30 -3.47 -8.49
N LEU A 195 8.45 -2.86 -8.73
CA LEU A 195 8.71 -2.07 -9.95
C LEU A 195 8.54 -2.91 -11.23
N SER A 196 8.98 -4.18 -11.21
CA SER A 196 8.79 -5.09 -12.36
C SER A 196 7.31 -5.39 -12.64
N LYS A 197 6.48 -5.50 -11.59
CA LYS A 197 5.03 -5.69 -11.74
C LYS A 197 4.36 -4.45 -12.31
N LEU A 198 4.72 -3.27 -11.81
CA LEU A 198 4.20 -2.00 -12.33
C LEU A 198 4.55 -1.80 -13.80
N LYS A 199 5.80 -2.07 -14.20
CA LYS A 199 6.22 -2.00 -15.60
C LYS A 199 5.42 -2.93 -16.51
N LYS A 200 5.14 -4.15 -16.07
CA LYS A 200 4.32 -5.10 -16.85
C LYS A 200 2.89 -4.61 -17.04
N ILE A 201 2.27 -4.13 -15.95
CA ILE A 201 0.91 -3.55 -16.01
C ILE A 201 0.89 -2.35 -16.96
N GLU A 202 1.88 -1.46 -16.88
CA GLU A 202 1.98 -0.29 -17.75
C GLU A 202 2.24 -0.65 -19.23
N GLU A 203 3.00 -1.71 -19.50
CA GLU A 203 3.18 -2.22 -20.87
C GLU A 203 1.92 -2.88 -21.43
N GLU A 204 1.16 -3.60 -20.59
CA GLU A 204 -0.10 -4.23 -20.97
C GLU A 204 -1.16 -3.18 -21.29
N THR A 205 -1.34 -2.18 -20.43
CA THR A 205 -2.30 -1.08 -20.67
C THR A 205 -1.94 -0.30 -21.93
N LYS A 206 -0.66 0.02 -22.16
CA LYS A 206 -0.21 0.67 -23.41
C LYS A 206 -0.50 -0.16 -24.65
N LYS A 207 -0.34 -1.49 -24.58
CA LYS A 207 -0.64 -2.39 -25.70
C LYS A 207 -2.15 -2.44 -25.99
N GLU A 208 -2.97 -2.49 -24.95
CA GLU A 208 -4.43 -2.45 -25.07
C GLU A 208 -4.91 -1.12 -25.65
N ASP A 209 -4.38 0.01 -25.19
CA ASP A 209 -4.71 1.33 -25.72
C ASP A 209 -4.34 1.49 -27.19
N LEU A 210 -3.16 1.00 -27.59
CA LEU A 210 -2.74 1.00 -29.00
C LEU A 210 -3.61 0.08 -29.86
N ALA A 211 -4.05 -1.06 -29.33
CA ALA A 211 -4.97 -1.95 -30.04
C ALA A 211 -6.35 -1.30 -30.22
N ASN A 212 -6.88 -0.67 -29.17
CA ASN A 212 -8.15 0.04 -29.20
C ASN A 212 -8.12 1.22 -30.17
N LYS A 213 -7.07 2.05 -30.15
CA LYS A 213 -6.88 3.14 -31.11
C LYS A 213 -6.83 2.65 -32.56
N LYS A 214 -6.11 1.56 -32.83
CA LYS A 214 -6.07 0.95 -34.18
C LYS A 214 -7.43 0.44 -34.63
N ILE A 215 -8.22 -0.15 -33.74
CA ILE A 215 -9.58 -0.61 -34.04
C ILE A 215 -10.49 0.59 -34.34
N GLU A 216 -10.39 1.65 -33.55
CA GLU A 216 -11.19 2.86 -33.71
C GLU A 216 -10.84 3.62 -35.00
N GLU A 217 -9.55 3.77 -35.31
CA GLU A 217 -9.09 4.33 -36.58
C GLU A 217 -9.58 3.51 -37.77
N GLN A 218 -9.51 2.17 -37.69
CA GLN A 218 -10.06 1.31 -38.74
C GLN A 218 -11.58 1.46 -38.90
N LYS A 219 -12.33 1.65 -37.81
CA LYS A 219 -13.78 1.91 -37.87
C LYS A 219 -14.05 3.26 -38.55
N LYS A 220 -13.36 4.33 -38.14
CA LYS A 220 -13.48 5.66 -38.75
C LYS A 220 -13.09 5.68 -40.23
N LEU A 221 -12.06 4.92 -40.62
CA LEU A 221 -11.69 4.75 -42.04
C LEU A 221 -12.77 3.99 -42.83
N LYS A 222 -13.39 2.98 -42.23
CA LYS A 222 -14.50 2.25 -42.85
C LYS A 222 -15.76 3.09 -43.01
N GLU A 223 -16.06 3.96 -42.05
CA GLU A 223 -17.21 4.88 -42.10
C GLU A 223 -17.05 5.98 -43.18
N LYS A 224 -15.81 6.34 -43.52
CA LYS A 224 -15.50 7.34 -44.57
C LYS A 224 -15.42 6.79 -45.99
N MET A 225 -15.47 5.47 -46.18
CA MET A 225 -15.37 4.83 -47.50
C MET A 225 -16.73 4.67 -48.18
N THR A 226 -16.76 4.74 -49.51
CA THR A 226 -17.99 4.48 -50.27
C THR A 226 -18.34 2.98 -50.31
N PRO A 227 -19.62 2.61 -50.53
CA PRO A 227 -20.08 1.21 -50.51
C PRO A 227 -19.34 0.27 -51.49
N GLU A 228 -18.88 0.77 -52.63
CA GLU A 228 -18.11 -0.01 -53.61
C GLU A 228 -16.66 -0.27 -53.16
N GLU A 229 -16.04 0.70 -52.49
CA GLU A 229 -14.68 0.59 -51.96
C GLU A 229 -14.63 -0.39 -50.79
N LEU A 230 -15.64 -0.36 -49.92
CA LEU A 230 -15.83 -1.33 -48.83
C LEU A 230 -15.86 -2.78 -49.35
N ARG A 231 -16.65 -3.06 -50.40
CA ARG A 231 -16.75 -4.40 -51.01
C ARG A 231 -15.43 -4.88 -51.63
N LYS A 232 -14.65 -3.99 -52.26
CA LYS A 232 -13.31 -4.32 -52.79
C LYS A 232 -12.32 -4.61 -51.66
N LEU A 233 -12.38 -3.86 -50.57
CA LEU A 233 -11.48 -4.01 -49.44
C LEU A 233 -11.75 -5.29 -48.65
N GLU A 234 -13.02 -5.68 -48.49
CA GLU A 234 -13.43 -6.96 -47.90
C GLU A 234 -12.96 -8.16 -48.73
N LYS A 235 -13.14 -8.13 -50.05
CA LYS A 235 -12.64 -9.19 -50.95
C LYS A 235 -11.11 -9.34 -50.84
N LYS A 236 -10.37 -8.23 -50.86
CA LYS A 236 -8.91 -8.22 -50.72
C LYS A 236 -8.43 -8.70 -49.35
N GLN A 237 -9.18 -8.42 -48.28
CA GLN A 237 -8.88 -8.93 -46.95
C GLN A 237 -9.16 -10.44 -46.82
N LYS A 238 -10.22 -10.93 -47.47
CA LYS A 238 -10.57 -12.36 -47.51
C LYS A 238 -9.49 -13.19 -48.21
N GLU A 239 -9.06 -12.76 -49.40
CA GLU A 239 -7.96 -13.40 -50.13
C GLU A 239 -6.64 -13.40 -49.33
N ARG A 240 -6.32 -12.30 -48.62
CA ARG A 240 -5.13 -12.23 -47.76
C ARG A 240 -5.21 -13.19 -46.56
N ARG A 241 -6.39 -13.39 -45.98
CA ARG A 241 -6.61 -14.34 -44.88
C ARG A 241 -6.48 -15.78 -45.37
N GLU A 242 -7.07 -16.10 -46.51
CA GLU A 242 -7.00 -17.43 -47.14
C GLU A 242 -5.55 -17.79 -47.51
N ARG A 243 -4.77 -16.85 -48.10
CA ARG A 243 -3.33 -17.07 -48.35
C ARG A 243 -2.52 -17.31 -47.08
N ARG A 244 -2.80 -16.59 -45.98
CA ARG A 244 -2.13 -16.79 -44.69
C ARG A 244 -2.48 -18.14 -44.06
N GLN A 245 -3.72 -18.61 -44.18
CA GLN A 245 -4.14 -19.92 -43.70
C GLN A 245 -3.49 -21.06 -44.50
N MET A 246 -3.47 -20.94 -45.83
CA MET A 246 -2.79 -21.90 -46.70
C MET A 246 -1.28 -21.98 -46.41
N ASN A 247 -0.61 -20.84 -46.18
CA ASN A 247 0.81 -20.84 -45.82
C ASN A 247 1.08 -21.42 -44.42
N LYS A 248 0.17 -21.26 -43.45
CA LYS A 248 0.29 -21.90 -42.13
C LYS A 248 0.07 -23.42 -42.19
N GLN A 249 -0.78 -23.91 -43.08
CA GLN A 249 -0.98 -25.34 -43.31
C GLN A 249 0.23 -25.98 -44.01
N LYS A 250 0.82 -25.29 -45.00
CA LYS A 250 2.01 -25.76 -45.72
C LYS A 250 3.30 -25.86 -44.88
N VAL A 251 3.38 -25.15 -43.75
CA VAL A 251 4.54 -25.20 -42.83
C VAL A 251 4.37 -26.27 -41.74
N ARG A 252 3.18 -26.89 -41.64
CA ARG A 252 2.87 -27.99 -40.70
C ARG A 252 2.82 -29.37 -41.35
N MET A 253 2.98 -29.45 -42.67
CA MET A 253 3.35 -30.68 -43.41
C MET A 253 4.86 -30.69 -43.62
#